data_AF-A3RK47-F1
#
_entry.id   AF-A3RK47-F1
#
_cell.length_a   1.000
_cell.length_b   1.000
_cell.length_c   1.000
_cell.angle_alpha   90.00
_cell.angle_beta   90.00
_cell.angle_gamma   90.00
#
_symmetry.space_group_name_H-M   'P 1'
#
loop_
_entity.id
_entity.type
_entity.pdbx_description
1 polymer ?
#
loop_
_entity_poly.entity_id
_entity_poly.type
_entity_poly.pdbx_seq_one_letter_code
_entity_poly.pdbx_strand_id
1 'polypeptide(L)' 'PQLYNVLRGDMSLVGPRPPLPREVAKYTDYDRQRLTVVPGVTGL' A
#
# COMPACT_ATOMS: atom_id res chain seq x y z
N PRO A 1 -14.69 6.78 1.94
CA PRO A 1 -14.65 6.65 0.45
C PRO A 1 -13.19 6.67 -0.04
N GLN A 2 -12.70 5.58 -0.64
CA GLN A 2 -11.28 5.46 -1.02
C GLN A 2 -10.81 6.59 -1.96
N LEU A 3 -11.70 7.12 -2.80
CA LEU A 3 -11.41 8.25 -3.68
C LEU A 3 -11.01 9.52 -2.92
N TYR A 4 -11.59 9.75 -1.75
CA TYR A 4 -11.22 10.89 -0.89
C TYR A 4 -9.81 10.70 -0.29
N ASN A 5 -9.43 9.47 0.04
CA ASN A 5 -8.08 9.16 0.51
C ASN A 5 -7.04 9.38 -0.60
N VAL A 6 -7.41 9.15 -1.86
CA VAL A 6 -6.56 9.50 -3.01
C VAL A 6 -6.38 11.01 -3.12
N LEU A 7 -7.46 11.78 -3.02
CA LEU A 7 -7.38 13.25 -3.07
C LEU A 7 -6.62 13.85 -1.88
N ARG A 8 -6.65 13.20 -0.72
CA ARG A 8 -5.90 13.60 0.48
C ARG A 8 -4.42 13.23 0.43
N GLY A 9 -4.02 12.33 -0.48
CA GLY A 9 -2.63 11.85 -0.60
C GLY A 9 -2.29 10.63 0.28
N ASP A 10 -3.27 10.08 1.00
CA ASP A 10 -3.11 8.87 1.81
C ASP A 10 -3.06 7.59 0.95
N MET A 11 -3.57 7.66 -0.29
CA MET A 11 -3.59 6.57 -1.27
C MET A 11 -3.26 7.09 -2.69
N SER A 12 -2.81 6.21 -3.57
CA SER A 12 -2.66 6.47 -5.00
C SER A 12 -3.80 5.84 -5.78
N LEU A 13 -4.11 6.39 -6.96
CA LEU A 13 -5.06 5.77 -7.88
C LEU A 13 -4.51 4.42 -8.40
N VAL A 14 -3.22 4.39 -8.72
CA VAL A 14 -2.46 3.21 -9.17
C VAL A 14 -1.28 2.99 -8.22
N GLY A 15 -1.18 1.80 -7.64
CA GLY A 15 -0.13 1.49 -6.69
C GLY A 15 -0.23 0.07 -6.14
N PRO A 16 0.77 -0.40 -5.39
CA PRO A 16 0.75 -1.74 -4.82
C PRO A 16 -0.43 -1.89 -3.84
N ARG A 17 -1.05 -3.07 -3.86
CA ARG A 17 -2.14 -3.41 -2.93
C ARG A 17 -1.64 -3.29 -1.49
N PRO A 18 -2.41 -2.70 -0.56
CA PRO A 18 -2.08 -2.73 0.86
C PRO A 18 -1.86 -4.18 1.33
N PRO A 19 -0.70 -4.52 1.91
CA PRO A 19 -0.44 -5.88 2.36
C PRO A 19 -1.23 -6.18 3.64
N LEU A 20 -1.67 -7.42 3.80
CA LEU A 20 -2.37 -7.86 5.01
C LEU A 20 -1.38 -7.97 6.17
N PRO A 21 -1.78 -7.73 7.43
CA PRO A 21 -0.88 -7.87 8.58
C PRO A 21 -0.18 -9.24 8.68
N ARG A 22 -0.88 -10.31 8.26
CA ARG A 22 -0.33 -11.67 8.19
C ARG A 22 0.77 -11.86 7.13
N GLU A 23 0.75 -11.04 6.08
CA GLU A 23 1.76 -11.04 5.01
C GLU A 23 2.97 -10.24 5.50
N VAL A 24 2.74 -9.07 6.10
CA VAL A 24 3.78 -8.24 6.71
C VAL A 24 4.55 -8.96 7.81
N ALA A 25 3.89 -9.83 8.57
CA ALA A 25 4.54 -10.66 9.59
C ALA A 25 5.58 -11.64 9.00
N LYS A 26 5.51 -11.94 7.71
CA LYS A 26 6.44 -12.83 6.99
C LYS A 26 7.46 -12.06 6.15
N TYR A 27 7.40 -10.72 6.14
CA TYR A 27 8.30 -9.90 5.34
C TYR A 27 9.72 -9.96 5.89
N THR A 28 10.69 -10.13 5.00
CA THR A 28 12.09 -9.89 5.31
C THR A 28 12.34 -8.39 5.51
N ASP A 29 13.49 -8.01 6.08
CA ASP A 29 13.85 -6.59 6.23
C ASP A 29 13.88 -5.84 4.88
N TYR A 30 14.18 -6.56 3.80
CA TYR A 30 14.10 -6.04 2.43
C TYR A 30 12.65 -5.83 1.97
N ASP A 31 11.76 -6.81 2.23
CA ASP A 31 10.34 -6.70 1.84
C ASP A 31 9.62 -5.58 2.59
N ARG A 32 10.06 -5.27 3.82
CA ARG A 32 9.53 -4.16 4.62
C ARG A 32 9.74 -2.78 3.97
N GLN A 33 10.71 -2.64 3.06
CA GLN A 33 10.88 -1.40 2.28
C GLN A 33 9.62 -1.08 1.47
N ARG A 34 8.85 -2.09 1.05
CA ARG A 34 7.60 -1.92 0.31
C ARG A 34 6.46 -1.34 1.14
N LEU A 35 6.61 -1.25 2.47
CA LEU A 35 5.62 -0.60 3.34
C LEU A 35 5.75 0.93 3.36
N THR A 36 6.82 1.47 2.77
CA THR A 36 7.08 2.91 2.73
C THR A 36 6.43 3.61 1.54
N VAL A 37 5.95 2.85 0.55
CA VAL A 37 5.26 3.38 -0.63
C VAL A 37 3.76 3.53 -0.37
N VAL A 38 3.19 4.60 -0.94
CA VAL A 38 1.75 4.90 -0.85
C VAL A 38 0.95 3.80 -1.55
N PRO A 39 0.01 3.13 -0.86
CA PRO A 39 -0.76 2.04 -1.44
C PRO A 39 -1.75 2.54 -2.50
N GLY A 40 -2.04 1.69 -3.49
CA GLY A 40 -2.97 1.98 -4.59
C GLY A 40 -4.39 1.47 -4.37
N VAL A 41 -5.37 2.14 -4.97
CA VAL A 41 -6.75 1.62 -5.11
C VAL A 41 -6.79 0.47 -6.13
N THR A 42 -5.98 0.54 -7.19
CA THR A 42 -5.78 -0.54 -8.16
C THR A 42 -4.31 -0.96 -8.22
N GLY A 43 -4.08 -2.25 -8.43
CA GLY A 43 -2.74 -2.83 -8.62
C GLY A 43 -2.29 -2.86 -10.09
N LEU A 44 -0.98 -2.89 -10.29
CA LEU A 44 -0.33 -3.31 -11.54
C LEU A 44 -0.13 -4.83 -11.55
#